data_AF-A0A961MJ69-F1
#
_entry.id   AF-A0A961MJ69-F1
#
_cell.length_a   1.000
_cell.length_b   1.000
_cell.length_c   1.000
_cell.angle_alpha   90.00
_cell.angle_beta   90.00
_cell.angle_gamma   90.00
#
_symmetry.space_group_name_H-M   'P 1'
#
loop_
_entity.id
_entity.type
_entity.pdbx_description
1 polymer ?
#
loop_
_entity_poly.entity_id
_entity_poly.type
_entity_poly.pdbx_seq_one_letter_code
_entity_poly.pdbx_strand_id
1 'polypeptide(L)' 'MLRFTGAALVAASLAGSALAGDVTHFTLDNGLEAVVIEDHRAPVVVHMVWYRAGSADEVPGKSGVAHFLEHLMFKGT' A
#
# COMPACT_ATOMS: atom_id res chain seq x y z
N MET A 1 43.27 -3.36 -43.10
CA MET A 1 43.03 -4.06 -41.81
C MET A 1 43.22 -3.00 -40.73
N LEU A 2 42.31 -2.68 -39.81
CA LEU A 2 41.10 -3.32 -39.30
C LEU A 2 40.22 -2.19 -38.71
N ARG A 3 38.93 -2.14 -39.06
CA ARG A 3 37.95 -1.21 -38.47
C ARG A 3 37.48 -1.78 -37.14
N PHE A 4 37.68 -1.08 -36.02
CA PHE A 4 37.04 -1.42 -34.74
C PHE A 4 35.67 -0.75 -34.69
N THR A 5 34.64 -1.47 -35.13
CA THR A 5 33.24 -1.17 -34.82
C THR A 5 32.96 -1.58 -33.37
N GLY A 6 32.93 -0.61 -32.46
CA GLY A 6 32.42 -0.80 -31.10
C GLY A 6 30.89 -0.77 -31.13
N ALA A 7 30.25 -1.93 -31.11
CA ALA A 7 28.84 -2.04 -30.79
C ALA A 7 28.71 -2.14 -29.26
N ALA A 8 28.29 -1.06 -28.60
CA ALA A 8 27.93 -1.09 -27.21
C ALA A 8 26.67 -1.96 -27.04
N LEU A 9 26.83 -3.09 -26.35
CA LEU A 9 25.73 -3.94 -25.95
C LEU A 9 24.92 -3.20 -24.88
N VAL A 10 23.77 -2.62 -25.27
CA VAL A 10 22.81 -2.09 -24.31
C VAL A 10 22.16 -3.29 -23.62
N ALA A 11 22.64 -3.63 -22.42
CA ALA A 11 21.93 -4.52 -21.53
C ALA A 11 20.67 -3.77 -21.05
N ALA A 12 19.52 -4.10 -21.63
CA ALA A 12 18.24 -3.69 -21.07
C ALA A 12 18.10 -4.40 -19.72
N SER A 13 18.25 -3.66 -18.62
CA SER A 13 17.84 -4.12 -17.31
C SER A 13 16.33 -4.32 -17.36
N LEU A 14 15.89 -5.58 -17.35
CA LEU A 14 14.52 -5.93 -17.00
C LEU A 14 14.36 -5.54 -15.53
N ALA A 15 13.89 -4.33 -15.28
CA ALA A 15 13.25 -4.00 -14.01
C ALA A 15 12.07 -4.96 -13.91
N GLY A 16 12.24 -6.02 -13.11
CA GLY A 16 11.17 -6.97 -12.82
C GLY A 16 10.00 -6.16 -12.32
N SER A 17 8.87 -6.25 -13.03
CA SER A 17 7.58 -5.85 -12.48
C SER A 17 7.48 -6.59 -11.15
N ALA A 18 7.42 -5.85 -10.04
CA ALA A 18 6.93 -6.45 -8.81
C ALA A 18 5.49 -6.85 -9.15
N LEU A 19 5.31 -8.12 -9.53
CA LEU A 19 4.01 -8.70 -9.75
C LEU A 19 3.24 -8.41 -8.48
N ALA A 20 2.24 -7.53 -8.57
CA ALA A 20 1.21 -7.50 -7.56
C ALA A 20 0.72 -8.95 -7.47
N GLY A 21 0.91 -9.58 -6.32
CA GLY A 21 0.39 -10.92 -6.08
C GLY A 21 -1.11 -10.96 -6.35
N ASP A 22 -1.70 -12.15 -6.40
CA ASP A 22 -3.14 -12.27 -6.68
C ASP A 22 -3.94 -11.37 -5.73
N VAL A 23 -4.61 -10.37 -6.31
CA VAL A 23 -5.40 -9.37 -5.57
C VAL A 23 -6.84 -9.83 -5.55
N THR A 24 -7.35 -10.13 -4.36
CA THR A 24 -8.77 -10.41 -4.13
C THR A 24 -9.43 -9.20 -3.50
N HIS A 25 -10.55 -8.76 -4.07
CA HIS A 25 -11.35 -7.66 -3.53
C HIS A 25 -12.79 -8.13 -3.30
N PHE A 26 -13.31 -7.87 -2.10
CA PHE A 26 -14.68 -8.21 -1.73
C PHE A 26 -15.24 -7.24 -0.68
N THR A 27 -16.56 -7.23 -0.54
CA THR A 27 -17.27 -6.44 0.46
C THR A 27 -18.03 -7.38 1.38
N LEU A 28 -17.92 -7.16 2.69
CA LEU A 28 -18.67 -7.90 3.71
C LEU A 28 -20.13 -7.44 3.78
N ASP A 29 -21.00 -8.25 4.40
CA ASP A 29 -22.42 -7.93 4.59
C ASP A 29 -22.66 -6.61 5.35
N ASN A 30 -21.69 -6.18 6.17
CA ASN A 30 -21.74 -4.91 6.92
C ASN A 30 -21.21 -3.70 6.12
N GLY A 31 -20.82 -3.89 4.86
CA GLY A 31 -20.30 -2.85 3.98
C GLY A 31 -18.79 -2.60 4.07
N LEU A 32 -18.03 -3.35 4.88
CA LEU A 32 -16.57 -3.23 4.91
C LEU A 32 -15.94 -3.79 3.63
N GLU A 33 -15.15 -2.97 2.96
CA GLU A 33 -14.33 -3.37 1.81
C GLU A 33 -13.04 -4.03 2.29
N ALA A 34 -12.72 -5.20 1.75
CA ALA A 34 -11.52 -5.96 2.06
C ALA A 34 -10.73 -6.23 0.78
N VAL A 35 -9.44 -5.88 0.83
CA VAL A 35 -8.46 -6.17 -0.22
C VAL A 35 -7.41 -7.11 0.36
N VAL A 36 -7.24 -8.27 -0.27
CA VAL A 36 -6.24 -9.27 0.09
C VAL A 36 -5.23 -9.36 -1.05
N ILE A 37 -3.95 -9.27 -0.71
CA ILE A 37 -2.83 -9.44 -1.64
C ILE A 37 -2.01 -10.63 -1.13
N GLU A 38 -1.99 -11.72 -1.89
CA GLU A 38 -1.24 -12.92 -1.52
C GLU A 38 0.24 -12.79 -1.90
N ASP A 39 1.14 -12.92 -0.92
CA ASP A 39 2.59 -12.90 -1.12
C ASP A 39 3.27 -14.00 -0.32
N HIS A 40 3.71 -15.06 -1.00
CA HIS A 40 4.31 -16.24 -0.39
C HIS A 40 5.84 -16.16 -0.24
N ARG A 41 6.45 -14.98 -0.43
CA ARG A 41 7.92 -14.84 -0.32
C ARG A 41 8.44 -14.99 1.11
N ALA A 42 7.61 -14.70 2.12
CA ALA A 42 7.93 -14.86 3.53
C ALA A 42 6.65 -15.17 4.35
N PRO A 43 6.74 -15.95 5.44
CA PRO A 43 5.59 -16.29 6.29
C PRO A 43 5.25 -15.15 7.26
N VAL A 44 4.93 -13.97 6.72
CA VAL A 44 4.57 -12.76 7.47
C VAL A 44 3.33 -12.11 6.86
N VAL A 45 2.59 -11.36 7.68
CA VAL A 45 1.38 -10.65 7.25
C VAL A 45 1.46 -9.19 7.67
N VAL A 46 1.07 -8.30 6.75
CA VAL A 46 0.75 -6.90 7.07
C VAL A 46 -0.76 -6.75 7.03
N HIS A 47 -1.35 -6.24 8.12
CA HIS A 47 -2.78 -5.97 8.20
C HIS A 47 -2.99 -4.48 8.45
N MET A 48 -3.84 -3.86 7.64
CA MET A 48 -4.16 -2.43 7.73
C MET A 48 -5.68 -2.26 7.71
N VAL A 49 -6.17 -1.32 8.51
CA VAL A 49 -7.57 -0.86 8.46
C VAL A 49 -7.54 0.62 8.13
N TRP A 50 -8.32 1.01 7.12
CA TRP A 50 -8.39 2.39 6.66
C TRP A 50 -9.77 2.96 6.99
N TYR A 51 -9.78 4.05 7.76
CA TYR A 51 -10.99 4.83 7.98
C TYR A 51 -11.03 5.97 6.96
N ARG A 52 -12.16 6.13 6.27
CA ARG A 52 -12.40 7.26 5.36
C ARG A 52 -12.82 8.50 6.15
N ALA A 53 -11.93 8.94 7.04
CA ALA A 53 -12.08 10.13 7.87
C ALA A 53 -10.70 10.70 8.23
N GLY A 54 -10.56 12.02 8.28
CA GLY A 54 -9.32 12.69 8.67
C GLY A 54 -9.53 14.16 9.04
N SER A 55 -8.43 14.91 9.13
CA SER A 55 -8.50 16.35 9.48
C SER A 55 -9.31 17.19 8.49
N ALA A 56 -9.45 16.72 7.24
CA ALA A 56 -10.28 17.36 6.22
C ALA A 56 -11.78 17.36 6.57
N ASP A 57 -12.22 16.47 7.45
CA ASP A 57 -13.62 16.32 7.86
C ASP A 57 -13.94 17.06 9.17
N GLU A 58 -12.97 17.81 9.74
CA GLU A 58 -13.11 18.46 11.03
C GLU A 58 -13.89 19.79 10.95
N VAL A 59 -14.65 20.08 12.02
CA VAL A 59 -15.39 21.34 12.17
C VAL A 59 -14.44 22.45 12.65
N PRO A 60 -14.58 23.70 12.15
CA PRO A 60 -13.82 24.84 12.66
C PRO A 60 -13.90 24.96 14.19
N GLY A 61 -12.75 25.20 14.83
CA GLY A 61 -12.64 25.26 16.30
C GLY A 61 -12.58 23.90 17.00
N LYS A 62 -12.55 22.79 16.26
CA LYS A 62 -12.38 21.41 16.76
C LYS A 62 -11.28 20.66 16.01
N SER A 63 -10.22 21.37 15.59
CA SER A 63 -9.12 20.77 14.84
C SER A 63 -8.31 19.77 15.68
N GLY A 64 -7.81 18.72 15.04
CA GLY A 64 -6.97 17.69 15.65
C GLY A 64 -7.75 16.55 16.31
N VAL A 65 -9.07 16.52 16.23
CA VAL A 65 -9.91 15.46 16.80
C VAL A 65 -9.65 14.12 16.13
N ALA A 66 -9.47 14.08 14.80
CA ALA A 66 -9.18 12.82 14.10
C ALA A 66 -7.85 12.20 14.58
N HIS A 67 -6.81 13.03 14.71
CA HIS A 67 -5.50 12.61 15.22
C HIS A 67 -5.57 12.26 16.72
N PHE A 68 -6.32 13.04 17.51
CA PHE A 68 -6.52 12.73 18.92
C PHE A 68 -7.20 11.38 19.11
N LEU A 69 -8.22 11.06 18.30
CA LEU A 69 -8.87 9.76 18.32
C LEU A 69 -7.89 8.63 17.96
N GLU A 70 -7.05 8.81 16.94
CA GLU A 70 -6.01 7.84 16.56
C GLU A 70 -5.11 7.48 17.76
N HIS A 71 -4.66 8.46 18.54
CA HIS A 71 -3.93 8.20 19.78
C HIS A 71 -4.76 7.43 20.84
N LEU A 72 -6.05 7.73 20.96
CA LEU A 72 -6.93 7.11 21.96
C LEU A 72 -7.29 5.66 21.61
N MET A 73 -7.22 5.26 20.34
CA MET A 73 -7.43 3.86 19.92
C MET A 73 -6.48 2.88 20.62
N PHE A 74 -5.37 3.37 21.19
CA PHE A 74 -4.38 2.57 21.91
C PHE A 74 -4.47 2.70 23.44
N LYS A 75 -5.56 3.26 23.98
CA LYS A 75 -5.72 3.51 25.44
C LYS A 75 -6.70 2.57 26.16
N GLY A 76 -7.28 1.60 25.47
CA GLY A 76 -8.15 0.58 26.05
C GLY A 76 -9.35 0.28 25.15
N THR A 77 -9.98 -0.86 25.40
CA THR A 77 -11.20 -1.34 24.74
C THR A 77 -12.27 -1.65 25.76
#